data_AF-A0A2N1Q0Q6-F1
#
_entry.id   AF-A0A2N1Q0Q6-F1
#
_cell.length_a   1.000
_cell.length_b   1.000
_cell.length_c   1.000
_cell.angle_alpha   90.00
_cell.angle_beta   90.00
_cell.angle_gamma   90.00
#
_symmetry.space_group_name_H-M   'P 1'
#
loop_
_entity.id
_entity.type
_entity.pdbx_description
1 polymer ?
#
loop_
_entity_poly.entity_id
_entity_poly.type
_entity_poly.pdbx_seq_one_letter_code
_entity_poly.pdbx_strand_id
1 'polypeptide(L)'
;MKYYASQGFNQLLIIGAFFFELFHVTIHGVEKKVTGFDAIISPGFYVIGNILIASILLISLMHFALMVYGIIGQAFSDRLKAFIVGLVNIELIIAIIVVTFLGTFLEVSGMLMIGLIVLSTFLKYKQDKIG
;
A
#
# COMPACT_ATOMS: atom_id res chain seq x y z
N MET A 1 -5.54 -6.41 20.12
CA MET A 1 -6.11 -5.05 19.97
C MET A 1 -5.07 -4.01 19.55
N LYS A 2 -3.97 -3.78 20.30
CA LYS A 2 -2.93 -2.80 19.92
C LYS A 2 -2.34 -3.02 18.52
N TYR A 3 -2.08 -4.27 18.14
CA TYR A 3 -1.58 -4.62 16.80
C TYR A 3 -2.56 -4.25 15.68
N TYR A 4 -3.84 -4.64 15.81
CA TYR A 4 -4.87 -4.35 14.81
C TYR A 4 -5.08 -2.83 14.65
N ALA A 5 -5.00 -2.09 15.75
CA ALA A 5 -5.05 -0.63 15.72
C ALA A 5 -3.82 -0.02 15.02
N SER A 6 -2.60 -0.48 15.31
CA SER A 6 -1.39 0.04 14.65
C SER A 6 -1.35 -0.29 13.16
N GLN A 7 -1.74 -1.51 12.77
CA GLN A 7 -1.81 -1.90 11.36
C GLN A 7 -2.93 -1.16 10.64
N GLY A 8 -4.13 -1.07 11.23
CA GLY A 8 -5.24 -0.31 10.67
C GLY A 8 -4.88 1.16 10.45
N PHE A 9 -4.17 1.78 11.40
CA PHE A 9 -3.67 3.14 11.24
C PHE A 9 -2.64 3.25 10.10
N ASN A 10 -1.67 2.33 10.01
CA ASN A 10 -0.70 2.32 8.92
C ASN A 10 -1.38 2.17 7.54
N GLN A 11 -2.37 1.29 7.44
CA GLN A 11 -3.15 1.10 6.21
C GLN A 11 -3.96 2.34 5.83
N LEU A 12 -4.51 3.03 6.83
CA LEU A 12 -5.18 4.32 6.59
C LEU A 12 -4.21 5.39 6.09
N LEU A 13 -2.96 5.41 6.56
CA LEU A 13 -1.93 6.32 6.04
C LEU A 13 -1.56 5.98 4.59
N ILE A 14 -1.44 4.69 4.25
CA ILE A 14 -1.17 4.25 2.87
C ILE A 14 -2.31 4.67 1.95
N ILE A 15 -3.56 4.41 2.33
CA ILE A 15 -4.75 4.84 1.57
C ILE A 15 -4.79 6.37 1.47
N GLY A 16 -4.50 7.07 2.57
CA GLY A 16 -4.41 8.53 2.60
C GLY A 16 -3.36 9.09 1.66
N ALA A 17 -2.24 8.38 1.47
CA ALA A 17 -1.17 8.78 0.55
C ALA A 17 -1.66 8.91 -0.90
N PHE A 18 -2.67 8.13 -1.32
CA PHE A 18 -3.22 8.19 -2.68
C PHE A 18 -3.86 9.54 -3.03
N PHE A 19 -4.22 10.36 -2.05
CA PHE A 19 -4.74 11.72 -2.26
C PHE A 19 -3.64 12.76 -2.53
N PHE A 20 -2.37 12.40 -2.32
CA PHE A 20 -1.24 13.28 -2.59
C PHE A 20 -0.61 12.96 -3.94
N GLU A 21 0.16 13.91 -4.47
CA GLU A 21 0.98 13.73 -5.67
C GLU A 21 2.02 12.65 -5.41
N LEU A 22 1.80 11.41 -5.85
CA LEU A 22 2.71 10.29 -5.59
C LEU A 22 3.74 10.09 -6.70
N PHE A 23 3.40 10.56 -7.90
CA PHE A 23 4.20 10.34 -9.09
C PHE A 23 4.25 11.61 -9.95
N HIS A 24 5.23 11.67 -10.84
CA HIS A 24 5.25 12.57 -11.98
C HIS A 24 5.24 11.78 -13.28
N VAL A 25 4.61 12.34 -14.31
CA VAL A 25 4.54 11.76 -15.66
C VAL A 25 4.76 12.84 -16.71
N THR A 26 5.35 12.47 -17.84
CA THR A 26 5.53 13.37 -18.98
C THR A 26 4.43 13.12 -20.01
N ILE A 27 3.53 14.09 -20.18
CA ILE A 27 2.44 14.01 -21.16
C ILE A 27 2.64 15.14 -22.17
N HIS A 28 2.76 14.81 -23.45
CA HIS A 28 3.03 15.78 -24.52
C HIS A 28 4.26 16.69 -24.28
N GLY A 29 5.30 16.15 -23.62
CA GLY A 29 6.54 16.88 -23.34
C GLY A 29 6.48 17.79 -22.10
N VAL A 30 5.37 17.80 -21.36
CA VAL A 30 5.22 18.55 -20.11
C VAL A 30 5.20 17.57 -18.93
N GLU A 31 6.06 17.81 -17.95
CA GLU A 31 6.04 17.08 -16.68
C GLU A 31 4.84 17.52 -15.84
N LYS A 32 4.04 16.54 -15.42
CA LYS A 32 2.87 16.76 -14.57
C LYS A 32 2.94 15.83 -13.37
N LYS A 33 2.79 16.41 -12.18
CA LYS A 33 2.59 15.64 -10.94
C LYS A 33 1.16 15.12 -10.88
N VAL A 34 1.01 13.86 -10.48
CA VAL A 34 -0.27 13.16 -10.46
C VAL A 34 -0.46 12.49 -9.11
N THR A 35 -1.71 12.50 -8.65
CA THR A 35 -2.07 11.80 -7.43
C THR A 35 -2.01 10.28 -7.60
N GLY A 36 -2.02 9.53 -6.50
CA GLY A 36 -2.14 8.07 -6.57
C GLY A 36 -3.39 7.60 -7.31
N PHE A 37 -4.51 8.31 -7.16
CA PHE A 37 -5.75 8.01 -7.89
C PHE A 37 -5.63 8.33 -9.37
N ASP A 38 -5.10 9.51 -9.72
CA ASP A 38 -4.91 9.89 -11.12
C ASP A 38 -3.93 8.94 -11.82
N ALA A 39 -2.90 8.47 -11.10
CA ALA A 39 -1.92 7.55 -11.62
C ALA A 39 -2.53 6.20 -12.05
N ILE A 40 -3.62 5.73 -11.43
CA ILE A 40 -4.30 4.49 -11.81
C ILE A 40 -4.92 4.57 -13.23
N ILE A 41 -5.35 5.75 -13.64
CA ILE A 41 -6.01 5.97 -14.94
C ILE A 41 -5.17 6.80 -15.91
N SER A 42 -3.97 7.20 -15.50
CA SER A 42 -3.10 8.06 -16.30
C SER A 42 -2.53 7.27 -17.48
N PRO A 43 -2.59 7.82 -18.71
CA PRO A 43 -1.94 7.22 -19.88
C PRO A 43 -0.41 7.41 -19.86
N GLY A 44 0.11 8.24 -18.95
CA GLY A 44 1.54 8.49 -18.79
C GLY A 44 2.32 7.30 -18.22
N PHE A 45 1.61 6.32 -17.67
CA PHE A 45 2.16 5.04 -17.29
C PHE A 45 1.75 3.97 -18.30
N TYR A 46 2.65 3.05 -18.62
CA TYR A 46 2.26 1.81 -19.29
C TYR A 46 1.20 1.08 -18.46
N VAL A 47 0.30 0.33 -19.12
CA VAL A 47 -0.83 -0.38 -18.48
C VAL A 47 -0.41 -1.19 -17.25
N ILE A 48 0.79 -1.77 -17.28
CA ILE A 48 1.36 -2.53 -16.16
C ILE A 48 1.54 -1.65 -14.90
N GLY A 49 2.02 -0.42 -15.05
CA GLY A 49 2.22 0.49 -13.93
C GLY A 49 0.91 0.83 -13.23
N ASN A 50 -0.14 1.12 -14.01
CA ASN A 50 -1.48 1.42 -13.49
C ASN A 50 -2.04 0.25 -12.67
N ILE A 51 -1.89 -0.98 -13.18
CA ILE A 51 -2.33 -2.19 -12.49
C ILE A 51 -1.60 -2.37 -11.16
N LEU A 52 -0.28 -2.13 -11.13
CA LEU A 52 0.50 -2.26 -9.90
C LEU A 52 0.07 -1.23 -8.85
N ILE A 53 -0.11 0.03 -9.25
CA ILE A 53 -0.57 1.10 -8.37
C ILE A 53 -1.98 0.80 -7.83
N ALA A 54 -2.90 0.37 -8.70
CA ALA A 54 -4.25 -0.02 -8.30
C ALA A 54 -4.24 -1.23 -7.34
N SER A 55 -3.33 -2.19 -7.55
CA SER A 55 -3.21 -3.36 -6.70
C SER A 55 -2.76 -2.98 -5.28
N ILE A 56 -1.87 -2.00 -5.12
CA ILE A 56 -1.52 -1.46 -3.79
C ILE A 56 -2.79 -0.95 -3.11
N LEU A 57 -3.53 -0.05 -3.76
CA LEU A 57 -4.75 0.52 -3.17
C LEU A 57 -5.77 -0.54 -2.77
N LEU A 58 -6.02 -1.52 -3.63
CA LEU A 58 -6.99 -2.59 -3.38
C LEU A 58 -6.57 -3.48 -2.21
N ILE A 59 -5.29 -3.84 -2.13
CA ILE A 59 -4.78 -4.64 -1.01
C ILE A 59 -4.84 -3.83 0.28
N SER A 60 -4.44 -2.55 0.27
CA SER A 60 -4.50 -1.71 1.46
C SER A 60 -5.93 -1.51 1.96
N LEU A 61 -6.90 -1.31 1.06
CA LEU A 61 -8.33 -1.23 1.42
C LEU A 61 -8.84 -2.53 2.04
N MET A 62 -8.53 -3.67 1.44
CA MET A 62 -8.91 -4.98 1.97
C MET A 62 -8.25 -5.25 3.33
N HIS A 63 -6.96 -4.95 3.46
CA HIS A 63 -6.23 -5.11 4.71
C HIS A 63 -6.79 -4.19 5.80
N PHE A 64 -7.09 -2.93 5.49
CA PHE A 64 -7.76 -2.01 6.40
C PHE A 64 -9.12 -2.54 6.87
N ALA A 65 -9.97 -3.01 5.97
CA ALA A 65 -11.27 -3.58 6.31
C ALA A 65 -11.14 -4.77 7.29
N LEU A 66 -10.15 -5.64 7.07
CA LEU A 66 -9.84 -6.73 7.99
C LEU A 66 -9.38 -6.18 9.35
N MET A 67 -8.47 -5.21 9.40
CA MET A 67 -8.02 -4.63 10.67
C MET A 67 -9.16 -4.00 11.46
N VAL A 68 -10.09 -3.29 10.80
CA VAL A 68 -11.30 -2.74 11.41
C VAL A 68 -12.17 -3.85 12.00
N TYR A 69 -12.40 -4.94 11.25
CA TYR A 69 -13.14 -6.10 11.75
C TYR A 69 -12.48 -6.72 12.99
N GLY A 70 -11.14 -6.81 13.03
CA GLY A 70 -10.39 -7.29 14.19
C GLY A 70 -10.42 -6.35 15.41
N ILE A 71 -10.63 -5.04 15.21
CA ILE A 71 -10.78 -4.06 16.29
C ILE A 71 -12.15 -4.18 16.97
N ILE A 72 -13.20 -4.50 16.20
CA ILE A 72 -14.58 -4.68 16.71
C ILE A 72 -14.72 -5.93 17.60
N GLY A 73 -13.63 -6.68 17.82
CA GLY A 73 -13.55 -7.74 18.83
C GLY A 73 -13.88 -9.13 18.29
N GLN A 74 -13.99 -9.30 16.97
CA GLN A 74 -14.16 -10.63 16.39
C GLN A 74 -12.81 -11.36 16.37
N ALA A 75 -12.79 -12.55 16.98
CA ALA A 75 -11.61 -13.40 16.95
C ALA A 75 -11.37 -13.89 15.52
N PHE A 76 -10.19 -13.59 14.97
CA PHE A 76 -9.80 -14.14 13.68
C PHE A 76 -9.56 -15.64 13.80
N SER A 77 -10.15 -16.40 12.88
CA SER A 77 -9.72 -17.78 12.63
C SER A 77 -8.27 -17.80 12.18
N ASP A 78 -7.56 -18.91 12.43
CA ASP A 78 -6.15 -19.02 12.04
C ASP A 78 -5.96 -18.93 10.52
N ARG A 79 -6.95 -19.37 9.75
CA ARG A 79 -6.99 -19.17 8.30
C ARG A 79 -7.01 -17.70 7.91
N LEU A 80 -7.77 -16.87 8.61
CA LEU A 80 -7.86 -15.43 8.33
C LEU A 80 -6.60 -14.69 8.76
N LYS A 81 -5.95 -15.11 9.86
CA LYS A 81 -4.61 -14.60 10.23
C LYS A 81 -3.58 -14.92 9.16
N ALA A 82 -3.55 -16.17 8.67
CA ALA A 82 -2.65 -16.57 7.59
C ALA A 82 -2.90 -15.78 6.30
N PHE A 83 -4.17 -15.50 5.99
CA PHE A 83 -4.54 -14.66 4.86
C PHE A 83 -4.03 -13.23 5.00
N ILE A 84 -4.20 -12.58 6.16
CA ILE A 84 -3.68 -11.23 6.44
C ILE A 84 -2.15 -11.20 6.26
N VAL A 85 -1.46 -12.21 6.76
CA VAL A 85 0.00 -12.36 6.59
C VAL A 85 0.37 -12.45 5.10
N GLY A 86 -0.39 -13.24 4.34
CA GLY A 86 -0.23 -13.32 2.89
C GLY A 86 -0.44 -11.98 2.20
N LEU A 87 -1.48 -11.23 2.60
CA LEU A 87 -1.76 -9.90 2.06
C LEU A 87 -0.61 -8.92 2.28
N VAL A 88 -0.08 -8.82 3.51
CA VAL A 88 1.06 -7.93 3.81
C VAL A 88 2.28 -8.29 2.97
N ASN A 89 2.55 -9.58 2.77
CA ASN A 89 3.67 -10.03 1.95
C ASN A 89 3.46 -9.70 0.46
N ILE A 90 2.25 -9.89 -0.07
CA ILE A 90 1.92 -9.54 -1.45
C ILE A 90 2.01 -8.01 -1.65
N GLU A 91 1.49 -7.22 -0.70
CA GLU A 91 1.59 -5.76 -0.70
C GLU A 91 3.05 -5.30 -0.78
N LEU A 92 3.93 -5.90 0.02
CA LEU A 92 5.36 -5.63 -0.01
C LEU A 92 6.00 -5.98 -1.35
N ILE A 93 5.69 -7.16 -1.91
CA ILE A 93 6.22 -7.57 -3.22
C ILE A 93 5.82 -6.58 -4.29
N ILE A 94 4.54 -6.19 -4.34
CA ILE A 94 4.04 -5.20 -5.30
C ILE A 94 4.71 -3.84 -5.10
N ALA A 95 4.89 -3.40 -3.86
CA ALA A 95 5.61 -2.16 -3.56
C ALA A 95 7.06 -2.18 -4.08
N ILE A 96 7.77 -3.30 -3.90
CA ILE A 96 9.13 -3.49 -4.45
C ILE A 96 9.12 -3.42 -5.98
N ILE A 97 8.14 -4.07 -6.63
CA ILE A 97 7.96 -4.01 -8.08
C ILE A 97 7.70 -2.56 -8.52
N VAL A 98 6.82 -1.82 -7.83
CA VAL A 98 6.55 -0.40 -8.11
C VAL A 98 7.81 0.44 -8.00
N VAL A 99 8.60 0.30 -6.93
CA VAL A 99 9.88 1.03 -6.80
C VAL A 99 10.85 0.66 -7.93
N THR A 100 10.89 -0.61 -8.32
CA THR A 100 11.84 -1.10 -9.33
C THR A 100 11.51 -0.58 -10.72
N PHE A 101 10.23 -0.63 -11.12
CA PHE A 101 9.79 -0.28 -12.47
C PHE A 101 9.32 1.17 -12.60
N LEU A 102 8.84 1.77 -11.51
CA LEU A 102 8.29 3.13 -11.48
C LEU A 102 9.10 4.09 -10.60
N GLY A 103 10.25 3.65 -10.07
CA GLY A 103 11.14 4.44 -9.21
C GLY A 103 11.51 5.81 -9.77
N THR A 104 11.73 5.90 -11.08
CA THR A 104 12.06 7.16 -11.74
C THR A 104 10.89 8.14 -11.80
N PHE A 105 9.66 7.65 -11.73
CA PHE A 105 8.44 8.45 -11.74
C PHE A 105 7.95 8.78 -10.33
N LEU A 106 8.56 8.22 -9.28
CA LEU A 106 8.12 8.40 -7.90
C LEU A 106 8.54 9.77 -7.35
N GLU A 107 7.59 10.47 -6.76
CA GLU A 107 7.87 11.66 -5.94
C GLU A 107 8.28 11.24 -4.52
N VAL A 108 8.73 12.20 -3.71
CA VAL A 108 9.12 11.97 -2.30
C VAL A 108 7.98 11.34 -1.49
N SER A 109 6.77 11.82 -1.67
CA SER A 109 5.51 11.26 -1.13
C SER A 109 5.26 9.82 -1.57
N GLY A 110 5.54 9.48 -2.84
CA GLY A 110 5.54 8.12 -3.34
C GLY A 110 6.52 7.23 -2.60
N MET A 111 7.75 7.71 -2.38
CA MET A 111 8.76 7.00 -1.59
C MET A 111 8.32 6.83 -0.12
N LEU A 112 7.64 7.81 0.46
CA LEU A 112 7.06 7.71 1.80
C LEU A 112 5.97 6.64 1.87
N MET A 113 5.09 6.55 0.86
CA MET A 113 4.08 5.49 0.78
C MET A 113 4.72 4.10 0.77
N ILE A 114 5.78 3.90 -0.03
CA ILE A 114 6.55 2.66 -0.02
C ILE A 114 7.14 2.39 1.36
N GLY A 115 7.70 3.42 2.03
CA GLY A 115 8.19 3.33 3.40
C GLY A 115 7.12 2.84 4.39
N LEU A 116 5.89 3.32 4.26
CA LEU A 116 4.74 2.86 5.06
C LEU A 116 4.38 1.39 4.79
N ILE A 117 4.49 0.93 3.54
CA ILE A 117 4.29 -0.48 3.19
C ILE A 117 5.38 -1.36 3.82
N VAL A 118 6.64 -0.94 3.77
CA VAL A 118 7.74 -1.65 4.44
C VAL A 118 7.52 -1.67 5.96
N LEU A 119 7.06 -0.56 6.54
CA LEU A 119 6.70 -0.47 7.96
C LEU A 119 5.58 -1.44 8.32
N SER A 120 4.58 -1.63 7.45
CA SER A 120 3.50 -2.62 7.59
C SER A 120 4.07 -4.03 7.83
N THR A 121 5.06 -4.43 7.01
CA THR A 121 5.73 -5.73 7.16
C THR A 121 6.56 -5.80 8.43
N PHE A 122 7.26 -4.73 8.80
CA PHE A 122 8.05 -4.69 10.04
C PHE A 122 7.17 -4.84 11.29
N LEU A 123 6.03 -4.15 11.34
CA LEU A 123 5.06 -4.24 12.44
C LEU A 123 4.51 -5.66 12.60
N LYS A 124 4.20 -6.33 11.48
CA LYS A 124 3.82 -7.75 11.46
C LYS A 124 4.94 -8.63 12.03
N TYR A 125 6.16 -8.51 11.51
CA TYR A 125 7.28 -9.35 11.95
C TYR A 125 7.63 -9.18 13.44
N LYS A 126 7.50 -7.96 13.96
CA LYS A 126 7.66 -7.68 15.39
C LYS A 126 6.59 -8.39 16.23
N GLN A 127 5.35 -8.48 15.76
CA GLN A 127 4.30 -9.21 16.46
C GLN A 127 4.58 -10.72 16.48
N ASP A 128 4.97 -11.30 15.33
CA ASP A 128 5.25 -12.74 15.22
C ASP A 128 6.39 -13.21 16.13
N LYS A 129 7.29 -12.30 16.56
CA LYS A 129 8.35 -12.58 17.54
C LYS A 129 7.96 -12.42 19.01
N ILE A 130 6.88 -11.69 19.29
CA ILE A 130 6.44 -11.36 20.66
C ILE A 130 5.25 -12.23 21.09
N GLY A 131 4.52 -12.82 20.14
CA GLY A 131 3.50 -13.85 20.39
C GLY A 131 4.08 -15.24 20.47
#